data_AF-A0A923CTF1-F1
#
_entry.id   AF-A0A923CTF1-F1
#
_cell.length_a   1.000
_cell.length_b   1.000
_cell.length_c   1.000
_cell.angle_alpha   90.00
_cell.angle_beta   90.00
_cell.angle_gamma   90.00
#
_symmetry.space_group_name_H-M   'P 1'
#
loop_
_entity.id
_entity.type
_entity.pdbx_description
1 polymer ?
#
loop_
_entity_poly.entity_id
_entity_poly.type
_entity_poly.pdbx_seq_one_letter_code
_entity_poly.pdbx_strand_id
1 'polypeptide(L)'
;MTVKVLIAGDGKIAIHTATELTNNGIDIVLVSRKEIDQVNFLKDTIQGEYTGALIYSDSEIIACQGCVNDFQITIRSNEKDISENVSGIVIAEEYRRKENFESNGLKPSHSVISLSEIANAIENRSNHQALLKEGLKVLFLTGCNQESNPVLLNEVMTSALQLQKKYHQEVFILTGNLKVGGEGLETLYRETKASGVFYAKLNQIPPVVEQSDDGRVTVVYRDEILQSSIRISPDMVVVDEELLPSENLEALARVFELDQDKTGFLQTDNVHREPVFTNRKGILVAGPSRRIADHKAHLDDAGHAALVMMSLTGSKADSVSVGKAKIGVVECARCITCFRICPHKAIGLEGRVTVYADACEGCGICVAECPREYIAWTGPGISDDLEKIHISRIADQAEDFIPIIVAFCCTRSAGKSFRLAADQLKSLAEGLKIVEVPCAGGISMSHILSTLMKGADGIILLTCHPGNCYSEVGNQYAKSRAENVKARLSVMGFGKERLHIETIAANMGTEFGRIIKAFQKQLLELGPSVIRKNLKNS
;
A
#
# COMPACT_ATOMS: atom_id res chain seq x y z
N MET A 1 -8.46 29.20 4.07
CA MET A 1 -8.98 28.16 4.97
C MET A 1 -7.81 27.67 5.79
N THR A 2 -7.99 27.53 7.09
CA THR A 2 -7.01 26.87 7.96
C THR A 2 -6.91 25.41 7.53
N VAL A 3 -5.68 24.89 7.44
CA VAL A 3 -5.44 23.50 7.07
C VAL A 3 -5.85 22.61 8.23
N LYS A 4 -6.71 21.63 7.96
CA LYS A 4 -7.28 20.73 8.96
C LYS A 4 -7.10 19.28 8.52
N VAL A 5 -6.51 18.43 9.35
CA VAL A 5 -6.28 17.01 9.03
C VAL A 5 -7.13 16.12 9.93
N LEU A 6 -7.84 15.16 9.34
CA LEU A 6 -8.59 14.16 10.10
C LEU A 6 -7.67 13.01 10.53
N ILE A 7 -7.79 12.57 11.77
CA ILE A 7 -7.13 11.37 12.31
C ILE A 7 -8.21 10.40 12.78
N ALA A 8 -8.26 9.21 12.17
CA ALA A 8 -9.15 8.13 12.58
C ALA A 8 -8.38 7.15 13.46
N GLY A 9 -8.73 7.09 14.75
CA GLY A 9 -8.07 6.26 15.76
C GLY A 9 -7.76 7.02 17.05
N ASP A 10 -7.55 6.28 18.13
CA ASP A 10 -7.31 6.79 19.49
C ASP A 10 -6.07 6.21 20.18
N GLY A 11 -5.31 5.40 19.43
CA GLY A 11 -4.12 4.74 19.93
C GLY A 11 -2.91 5.65 20.12
N LYS A 12 -1.81 5.06 20.57
CA LYS A 12 -0.54 5.79 20.77
C LYS A 12 -0.03 6.40 19.47
N ILE A 13 -0.27 5.71 18.35
CA ILE A 13 0.15 6.19 17.02
C ILE A 13 -0.73 7.35 16.55
N ALA A 14 -2.04 7.31 16.83
CA ALA A 14 -2.94 8.42 16.54
C ALA A 14 -2.54 9.68 17.34
N ILE A 15 -2.26 9.53 18.64
CA ILE A 15 -1.75 10.60 19.51
C ILE A 15 -0.43 11.16 18.94
N HIS A 16 0.53 10.30 18.62
CA HIS A 16 1.82 10.76 18.10
C HIS A 16 1.68 11.51 16.76
N THR A 17 0.85 11.01 15.85
CA THR A 17 0.54 11.69 14.58
C THR A 17 -0.09 13.06 14.84
N ALA A 18 -1.03 13.14 15.78
CA ALA A 18 -1.69 14.36 16.18
C ALA A 18 -0.70 15.38 16.78
N THR A 19 0.23 14.93 17.63
CA THR A 19 1.31 15.76 18.19
C THR A 19 2.20 16.34 17.11
N GLU A 20 2.67 15.51 16.18
CA GLU A 20 3.54 15.97 15.08
C GLU A 20 2.85 17.03 14.21
N LEU A 21 1.56 16.86 13.90
CA LEU A 21 0.77 17.82 13.13
C LEU A 21 0.55 19.14 13.87
N THR A 22 0.09 19.07 15.12
CA THR A 22 -0.22 20.26 15.94
C THR A 22 1.03 21.07 16.30
N ASN A 23 2.18 20.42 16.55
CA ASN A 23 3.47 21.09 16.76
C ASN A 23 3.92 21.92 15.56
N ASN A 24 3.39 21.63 14.37
CA ASN A 24 3.67 22.36 13.13
C ASN A 24 2.49 23.28 12.72
N GLY A 25 1.56 23.57 13.62
CA GLY A 25 0.47 24.53 13.42
C GLY A 25 -0.63 24.04 12.46
N ILE A 26 -0.83 22.73 12.37
CA ILE A 26 -1.93 22.12 11.60
C ILE A 26 -3.09 21.80 12.53
N ASP A 27 -4.30 22.26 12.18
CA ASP A 27 -5.50 21.88 12.92
C ASP A 27 -5.81 20.40 12.71
N ILE A 28 -6.34 19.74 13.74
CA ILE A 28 -6.72 18.33 13.66
C ILE A 28 -8.21 18.11 13.99
N VAL A 29 -8.77 17.09 13.36
CA VAL A 29 -10.06 16.48 13.75
C VAL A 29 -9.78 15.03 14.08
N LEU A 30 -9.92 14.63 15.34
CA LEU A 30 -9.78 13.25 15.74
C LEU A 30 -11.14 12.59 15.92
N VAL A 31 -11.30 11.40 15.37
CA VAL A 31 -12.52 10.59 15.52
C VAL A 31 -12.16 9.24 16.10
N SER A 32 -12.83 8.87 17.19
CA SER A 32 -12.72 7.55 17.80
C SER A 32 -14.08 6.97 18.12
N ARG A 33 -14.18 5.64 17.97
CA ARG A 33 -15.34 4.84 18.38
C ARG A 33 -15.37 4.53 19.87
N LYS A 34 -14.32 4.90 20.62
CA LYS A 34 -14.29 4.75 22.08
C LYS A 34 -14.50 6.10 22.75
N GLU A 35 -14.92 6.04 24.00
CA GLU A 35 -14.89 7.22 24.86
C GLU A 35 -13.43 7.60 25.10
N ILE A 36 -13.09 8.86 24.80
CA ILE A 36 -11.77 9.42 25.03
C ILE A 36 -11.88 10.41 26.18
N ASP A 37 -11.00 10.27 27.18
CA ASP A 37 -10.73 11.36 28.11
C ASP A 37 -10.01 12.49 27.38
N GLN A 38 -10.80 13.47 26.92
CA GLN A 38 -10.30 14.59 26.12
C GLN A 38 -9.21 15.38 26.85
N VAL A 39 -9.25 15.46 28.19
CA VAL A 39 -8.26 16.21 28.96
C VAL A 39 -6.92 15.50 28.92
N ASN A 40 -6.89 14.19 29.13
CA ASN A 40 -5.67 13.41 29.06
C ASN A 40 -5.15 13.32 27.63
N PHE A 41 -6.04 13.11 26.66
CA PHE A 41 -5.68 13.11 25.24
C PHE A 41 -5.02 14.43 24.82
N LEU A 42 -5.61 15.58 25.16
CA LEU A 42 -5.04 16.88 24.83
C LEU A 42 -3.71 17.13 25.53
N LYS A 43 -3.56 16.67 26.79
CA LYS A 43 -2.27 16.74 27.50
C LYS A 43 -1.18 15.90 26.84
N ASP A 44 -1.53 14.70 26.40
CA ASP A 44 -0.58 13.77 25.75
C ASP A 44 -0.25 14.23 24.32
N THR A 45 -1.18 14.95 23.68
CA THR A 45 -1.08 15.35 22.28
C THR A 45 -0.45 16.73 22.08
N ILE A 46 -0.79 17.72 22.92
CA ILE A 46 -0.42 19.12 22.72
C ILE A 46 0.71 19.49 23.67
N GLN A 47 1.90 19.68 23.11
CA GLN A 47 3.05 20.24 23.84
C GLN A 47 3.13 21.76 23.56
N GLY A 48 2.24 22.56 24.15
CA GLY A 48 2.26 24.03 23.98
C GLY A 48 0.91 24.73 24.08
N GLU A 49 0.82 25.96 23.55
CA GLU A 49 -0.39 26.81 23.58
C GLU A 49 -1.38 26.57 22.42
N TYR A 50 -1.10 25.61 21.52
CA TYR A 50 -1.92 25.40 20.31
C TYR A 50 -3.26 24.72 20.63
N THR A 51 -4.38 25.30 20.22
CA THR A 51 -5.74 24.85 20.58
C THR A 51 -6.56 24.28 19.41
N GLY A 52 -5.96 24.12 18.23
CA GLY A 52 -6.63 23.70 17.00
C GLY A 52 -6.95 22.20 16.92
N ALA A 53 -7.63 21.63 17.92
CA ALA A 53 -8.03 20.22 17.94
C ALA A 53 -9.52 20.06 18.20
N LEU A 54 -10.21 19.33 17.32
CA LEU A 54 -11.59 18.88 17.52
C LEU A 54 -11.59 17.37 17.74
N ILE A 55 -12.23 16.91 18.82
CA ILE A 55 -12.25 15.49 19.18
C ILE A 55 -13.70 15.01 19.19
N TYR A 56 -13.98 13.97 18.40
CA TYR A 56 -15.23 13.24 18.38
C TYR A 56 -15.02 11.86 18.99
N SER A 57 -15.39 11.73 20.27
CA SER A 57 -15.42 10.47 21.01
C SER A 57 -16.74 9.73 20.79
N ASP A 58 -16.76 8.41 20.96
CA ASP A 58 -17.93 7.57 20.72
C ASP A 58 -18.64 7.91 19.39
N SER A 59 -17.84 8.04 18.34
CA SER A 59 -18.27 8.57 17.05
C SER A 59 -17.72 7.72 15.90
N GLU A 60 -18.47 7.66 14.81
CA GLU A 60 -18.12 6.88 13.62
C GLU A 60 -18.10 7.75 12.37
N ILE A 61 -17.17 7.47 11.46
CA ILE A 61 -17.12 8.13 10.15
C ILE A 61 -17.99 7.31 9.20
N ILE A 62 -19.04 7.92 8.65
CA ILE A 62 -20.05 7.21 7.85
C ILE A 62 -20.02 7.57 6.36
N ALA A 63 -19.43 8.69 5.99
CA ALA A 63 -19.30 9.11 4.59
C ALA A 63 -18.09 10.01 4.37
N CYS A 64 -17.54 9.95 3.16
CA CYS A 64 -16.49 10.84 2.68
C CYS A 64 -16.78 11.24 1.23
N GLN A 65 -16.75 12.53 0.94
CA GLN A 65 -16.81 13.08 -0.42
C GLN A 65 -15.57 13.96 -0.67
N GLY A 66 -15.30 14.26 -1.94
CA GLY A 66 -14.18 15.09 -2.34
C GLY A 66 -12.83 14.36 -2.40
N CYS A 67 -11.75 15.14 -2.30
CA CYS A 67 -10.37 14.73 -2.54
C CYS A 67 -9.40 15.53 -1.67
N VAL A 68 -8.09 15.24 -1.75
CA VAL A 68 -7.04 16.01 -1.07
C VAL A 68 -7.27 17.52 -1.22
N ASN A 69 -7.09 18.25 -0.11
CA ASN A 69 -7.42 19.67 0.12
C ASN A 69 -8.90 20.04 0.20
N ASP A 70 -9.82 19.14 -0.09
CA ASP A 70 -11.27 19.41 -0.15
C ASP A 70 -12.09 18.15 0.16
N PHE A 71 -11.82 17.50 1.30
CA PHE A 71 -12.63 16.38 1.77
C PHE A 71 -13.76 16.88 2.63
N GLN A 72 -14.98 16.39 2.36
CA GLN A 72 -16.14 16.55 3.24
C GLN A 72 -16.44 15.21 3.92
N ILE A 73 -16.35 15.19 5.24
CA ILE A 73 -16.52 14.01 6.09
C ILE A 73 -17.84 14.11 6.84
N THR A 74 -18.60 13.03 6.87
CA THR A 74 -19.78 12.91 7.74
C THR A 74 -19.45 12.00 8.91
N ILE A 75 -19.55 12.54 10.12
CA ILE A 75 -19.29 11.88 11.39
C ILE A 75 -20.61 11.73 12.12
N ARG A 76 -20.97 10.52 12.52
CA ARG A 76 -22.10 10.27 13.41
C ARG A 76 -21.63 10.29 14.86
N SER A 77 -22.19 11.19 15.64
CA SER A 77 -21.92 11.34 17.07
C SER A 77 -23.23 11.56 17.81
N ASN A 78 -23.51 10.78 18.86
CA ASN A 78 -24.76 10.88 19.63
C ASN A 78 -26.04 10.91 18.75
N GLU A 79 -26.13 9.98 17.79
CA GLU A 79 -27.21 9.88 16.80
C GLU A 79 -27.40 11.10 15.87
N LYS A 80 -26.46 12.04 15.87
CA LYS A 80 -26.45 13.20 14.98
C LYS A 80 -25.34 13.07 13.95
N ASP A 81 -25.67 13.37 12.71
CA ASP A 81 -24.71 13.42 11.61
C ASP A 81 -24.14 14.85 11.52
N ILE A 82 -22.83 14.96 11.68
CA ILE A 82 -22.05 16.21 11.67
C ILE A 82 -21.16 16.20 10.44
N SER A 83 -21.12 17.31 9.70
CA SER A 83 -20.24 17.45 8.54
C SER A 83 -19.01 18.28 8.90
N GLU A 84 -17.83 17.75 8.59
CA GLU A 84 -16.54 18.42 8.77
C GLU A 84 -15.78 18.48 7.44
N ASN A 85 -15.13 19.60 7.17
CA ASN A 85 -14.26 19.75 6.00
C ASN A 85 -12.80 19.64 6.42
N VAL A 86 -12.04 18.77 5.76
CA VAL A 86 -10.62 18.51 6.06
C VAL A 86 -9.79 18.48 4.77
N SER A 87 -8.52 18.84 4.89
CA SER A 87 -7.55 18.89 3.79
C SER A 87 -6.89 17.53 3.55
N GLY A 88 -6.85 16.65 4.54
CA GLY A 88 -6.25 15.33 4.46
C GLY A 88 -6.70 14.43 5.60
N ILE A 89 -6.42 13.13 5.48
CA ILE A 89 -6.88 12.08 6.39
C ILE A 89 -5.69 11.17 6.72
N VAL A 90 -5.53 10.81 7.99
CA VAL A 90 -4.62 9.76 8.46
C VAL A 90 -5.42 8.73 9.24
N ILE A 91 -5.27 7.44 8.90
CA ILE A 91 -5.90 6.33 9.61
C ILE A 91 -4.83 5.65 10.48
N ALA A 92 -5.05 5.67 11.80
CA ALA A 92 -4.11 5.23 12.82
C ALA A 92 -4.84 4.47 13.96
N GLU A 93 -5.71 3.53 13.57
CA GLU A 93 -6.34 2.55 14.46
C GLU A 93 -5.31 1.55 15.01
N GLU A 94 -5.59 0.99 16.19
CA GLU A 94 -4.80 -0.04 16.87
C GLU A 94 -5.11 -1.46 16.37
N TYR A 95 -4.28 -2.44 16.73
CA TYR A 95 -4.62 -3.84 16.47
C TYR A 95 -5.86 -4.27 17.25
N ARG A 96 -6.63 -5.16 16.66
CA ARG A 96 -7.46 -6.08 17.42
C ARG A 96 -6.59 -7.26 17.85
N ARG A 97 -6.58 -7.56 19.15
CA ARG A 97 -5.94 -8.77 19.68
C ARG A 97 -6.98 -9.88 19.81
N LYS A 98 -6.60 -11.10 19.42
CA LYS A 98 -7.40 -12.31 19.62
C LYS A 98 -6.56 -13.32 20.39
N GLU A 99 -7.07 -13.79 21.51
CA GLU A 99 -6.37 -14.72 22.39
C GLU A 99 -6.43 -16.16 21.85
N ASN A 100 -5.32 -16.88 21.97
CA ASN A 100 -5.19 -18.24 21.42
C ASN A 100 -5.58 -19.34 22.42
N PHE A 101 -6.57 -19.10 23.28
CA PHE A 101 -7.03 -20.12 24.24
C PHE A 101 -7.56 -21.36 23.52
N GLU A 102 -8.56 -21.19 22.65
CA GLU A 102 -9.23 -22.30 21.96
C GLU A 102 -8.30 -23.06 21.02
N SER A 103 -7.40 -22.36 20.31
CA SER A 103 -6.43 -22.99 19.40
C SER A 103 -5.40 -23.84 20.14
N ASN A 104 -5.19 -23.60 21.43
CA ASN A 104 -4.38 -24.42 22.33
C ASN A 104 -5.22 -25.44 23.14
N GLY A 105 -6.52 -25.57 22.89
CA GLY A 105 -7.40 -26.48 23.63
C GLY A 105 -7.68 -26.05 25.07
N LEU A 106 -7.52 -24.76 25.37
CA LEU A 106 -7.64 -24.18 26.69
C LEU A 106 -8.85 -23.25 26.81
N LYS A 107 -9.30 -23.05 28.05
CA LYS A 107 -10.28 -22.03 28.44
C LYS A 107 -9.64 -21.04 29.42
N PRO A 108 -9.99 -19.75 29.35
CA PRO A 108 -9.54 -18.76 30.33
C PRO A 108 -9.87 -19.18 31.75
N SER A 109 -8.93 -19.01 32.68
CA SER A 109 -9.12 -19.31 34.10
C SER A 109 -8.10 -18.55 34.95
N HIS A 110 -8.15 -18.71 36.27
CA HIS A 110 -7.17 -18.07 37.18
C HIS A 110 -5.72 -18.51 36.95
N SER A 111 -5.48 -19.64 36.27
CA SER A 111 -4.15 -20.16 35.94
C SER A 111 -3.90 -20.22 34.42
N VAL A 112 -4.81 -19.68 33.60
CA VAL A 112 -4.67 -19.63 32.14
C VAL A 112 -5.07 -18.24 31.66
N ILE A 113 -4.08 -17.45 31.27
CA ILE A 113 -4.22 -16.03 30.93
C ILE A 113 -3.60 -15.71 29.56
N SER A 114 -3.93 -14.57 28.99
CA SER A 114 -3.35 -14.09 27.74
C SER A 114 -2.00 -13.38 27.95
N LEU A 115 -1.27 -13.20 26.84
CA LEU A 115 -0.05 -12.41 26.82
C LEU A 115 -0.29 -10.95 27.23
N SER A 116 -1.39 -10.34 26.79
CA SER A 116 -1.74 -8.97 27.18
C SER A 116 -2.03 -8.86 28.68
N GLU A 117 -2.69 -9.86 29.28
CA GLU A 117 -2.98 -9.86 30.72
C GLU A 117 -1.69 -9.87 31.54
N ILE A 118 -0.72 -10.73 31.21
CA ILE A 118 0.54 -10.79 31.95
C ILE A 118 1.41 -9.55 31.72
N ALA A 119 1.46 -9.03 30.49
CA ALA A 119 2.19 -7.81 30.18
C ALA A 119 1.63 -6.62 30.98
N ASN A 120 0.30 -6.46 30.99
CA ASN A 120 -0.39 -5.45 31.77
C ASN A 120 -0.19 -5.63 33.28
N ALA A 121 -0.17 -6.87 33.79
CA ALA A 121 0.12 -7.14 35.19
C ALA A 121 1.52 -6.64 35.60
N ILE A 122 2.52 -6.83 34.75
CA ILE A 122 3.89 -6.41 35.03
C ILE A 122 4.04 -4.88 34.97
N GLU A 123 3.37 -4.22 34.02
CA GLU A 123 3.34 -2.76 33.91
C GLU A 123 2.54 -2.13 35.07
N ASN A 124 1.31 -2.60 35.32
CA ASN A 124 0.34 -2.05 36.26
C ASN A 124 0.15 -2.95 37.50
N ARG A 125 1.21 -3.00 38.32
CA ARG A 125 1.35 -3.93 39.47
C ARG A 125 0.24 -3.90 40.50
N SER A 126 -0.45 -2.78 40.66
CA SER A 126 -1.39 -2.53 41.77
C SER A 126 -2.57 -3.51 41.80
N ASN A 127 -2.98 -4.05 40.65
CA ASN A 127 -4.19 -4.86 40.53
C ASN A 127 -3.95 -6.36 40.32
N HIS A 128 -2.70 -6.82 40.22
CA HIS A 128 -2.37 -8.18 39.75
C HIS A 128 -1.34 -8.92 40.61
N GLN A 129 -1.29 -8.65 41.92
CA GLN A 129 -0.27 -9.23 42.82
C GLN A 129 -0.22 -10.77 42.81
N ALA A 130 -1.36 -11.44 42.60
CA ALA A 130 -1.43 -12.90 42.55
C ALA A 130 -0.63 -13.49 41.37
N LEU A 131 -0.65 -12.84 40.20
CA LEU A 131 0.06 -13.28 38.98
C LEU A 131 1.58 -13.09 39.11
N LEU A 132 1.99 -12.19 40.00
CA LEU A 132 3.38 -11.77 40.20
C LEU A 132 4.01 -12.35 41.47
N LYS A 133 3.39 -13.38 42.05
CA LYS A 133 3.91 -14.06 43.24
C LYS A 133 5.22 -14.77 42.92
N GLU A 134 6.18 -14.73 43.85
CA GLU A 134 7.46 -15.41 43.69
C GLU A 134 7.32 -16.94 43.64
N GLY A 135 8.20 -17.59 42.89
CA GLY A 135 8.33 -19.05 42.84
C GLY A 135 7.26 -19.79 42.01
N LEU A 136 6.37 -19.07 41.32
CA LEU A 136 5.42 -19.70 40.38
C LEU A 136 6.15 -20.30 39.17
N LYS A 137 5.66 -21.45 38.69
CA LYS A 137 6.03 -22.04 37.41
C LYS A 137 5.15 -21.48 36.32
N VAL A 138 5.72 -20.72 35.40
CA VAL A 138 4.99 -20.06 34.32
C VAL A 138 5.36 -20.68 32.99
N LEU A 139 4.36 -21.10 32.22
CA LEU A 139 4.53 -21.69 30.90
C LEU A 139 3.92 -20.78 29.84
N PHE A 140 4.75 -20.26 28.94
CA PHE A 140 4.29 -19.62 27.71
C PHE A 140 4.08 -20.67 26.62
N LEU A 141 2.87 -20.71 26.06
CA LEU A 141 2.55 -21.45 24.85
C LEU A 141 2.46 -20.46 23.69
N THR A 142 3.49 -20.42 22.85
CA THR A 142 3.55 -19.46 21.73
C THR A 142 3.92 -20.12 20.42
N GLY A 143 3.17 -19.84 19.36
CA GLY A 143 3.52 -20.38 18.06
C GLY A 143 3.32 -21.91 17.93
N CYS A 144 2.54 -22.54 18.83
CA CYS A 144 2.41 -24.00 18.92
C CYS A 144 1.42 -24.59 17.91
N ASN A 145 0.24 -23.97 17.78
CA ASN A 145 -0.85 -24.42 16.90
C ASN A 145 -1.05 -23.50 15.68
N GLN A 146 -0.51 -22.28 15.76
CA GLN A 146 -0.46 -21.29 14.68
C GLN A 146 0.86 -20.54 14.80
N GLU A 147 1.38 -20.01 13.70
CA GLU A 147 2.65 -19.30 13.71
C GLU A 147 2.56 -17.96 14.43
N SER A 148 3.46 -17.71 15.38
CA SER A 148 3.60 -16.40 16.01
C SER A 148 4.43 -15.44 15.14
N ASN A 149 4.51 -14.17 15.54
CA ASN A 149 5.25 -13.12 14.83
C ASN A 149 6.30 -12.46 15.73
N PRO A 150 7.31 -11.77 15.15
CA PRO A 150 8.38 -11.15 15.94
C PRO A 150 7.91 -10.14 17.00
N VAL A 151 6.78 -9.45 16.78
CA VAL A 151 6.24 -8.45 17.72
C VAL A 151 5.72 -9.14 18.98
N LEU A 152 4.90 -10.18 18.82
CA LEU A 152 4.41 -10.97 19.96
C LEU A 152 5.54 -11.70 20.68
N LEU A 153 6.51 -12.24 19.94
CA LEU A 153 7.67 -12.90 20.55
C LEU A 153 8.55 -11.93 21.34
N ASN A 154 8.63 -10.66 20.93
CA ASN A 154 9.26 -9.62 21.75
C ASN A 154 8.53 -9.45 23.10
N GLU A 155 7.21 -9.36 23.08
CA GLU A 155 6.37 -9.24 24.29
C GLU A 155 6.52 -10.48 25.20
N VAL A 156 6.49 -11.68 24.62
CA VAL A 156 6.72 -12.96 25.34
C VAL A 156 8.08 -12.95 26.02
N MET A 157 9.17 -12.66 25.28
CA MET A 157 10.51 -12.71 25.82
C MET A 157 10.77 -11.61 26.86
N THR A 158 10.19 -10.41 26.67
CA THR A 158 10.28 -9.30 27.62
C THR A 158 9.56 -9.65 28.92
N SER A 159 8.34 -10.19 28.82
CA SER A 159 7.56 -10.64 29.98
C SER A 159 8.29 -11.77 30.71
N ALA A 160 8.75 -12.79 29.99
CA ALA A 160 9.49 -13.92 30.56
C ALA A 160 10.76 -13.47 31.30
N LEU A 161 11.53 -12.55 30.71
CA LEU A 161 12.73 -11.99 31.34
C LEU A 161 12.41 -11.28 32.65
N GLN A 162 11.32 -10.49 32.68
CA GLN A 162 10.89 -9.79 33.89
C GLN A 162 10.39 -10.76 34.96
N LEU A 163 9.58 -11.76 34.61
CA LEU A 163 9.11 -12.81 35.52
C LEU A 163 10.27 -13.60 36.13
N GLN A 164 11.27 -13.97 35.33
CA GLN A 164 12.45 -14.70 35.77
C GLN A 164 13.36 -13.85 36.68
N LYS A 165 13.72 -12.63 36.26
CA LYS A 165 14.73 -11.81 36.96
C LYS A 165 14.17 -11.04 38.15
N LYS A 166 12.97 -10.45 38.02
CA LYS A 166 12.39 -9.56 39.04
C LYS A 166 11.51 -10.34 40.02
N TYR A 167 10.73 -11.28 39.52
CA TYR A 167 9.73 -11.99 40.34
C TYR A 167 10.19 -13.40 40.72
N HIS A 168 11.42 -13.80 40.35
CA HIS A 168 12.01 -15.08 40.73
C HIS A 168 11.09 -16.28 40.43
N GLN A 169 10.35 -16.20 39.33
CA GLN A 169 9.51 -17.27 38.83
C GLN A 169 10.32 -18.23 37.96
N GLU A 170 9.86 -19.48 37.83
CA GLU A 170 10.48 -20.48 36.98
C GLU A 170 9.75 -20.48 35.63
N VAL A 171 10.37 -19.89 34.60
CA VAL A 171 9.70 -19.61 33.33
C VAL A 171 10.11 -20.59 32.23
N PHE A 172 9.11 -21.12 31.54
CA PHE A 172 9.23 -22.03 30.41
C PHE A 172 8.57 -21.40 29.17
N ILE A 173 9.23 -21.47 28.02
CA ILE A 173 8.67 -21.07 26.73
C ILE A 173 8.65 -22.29 25.82
N LEU A 174 7.46 -22.75 25.47
CA LEU A 174 7.24 -23.77 24.45
C LEU A 174 6.84 -23.08 23.15
N THR A 175 7.55 -23.36 22.08
CA THR A 175 7.29 -22.73 20.79
C THR A 175 7.58 -23.61 19.58
N GLY A 176 6.80 -23.43 18.51
CA GLY A 176 7.10 -24.04 17.20
C GLY A 176 8.32 -23.39 16.57
N ASN A 177 8.22 -22.09 16.25
CA ASN A 177 9.31 -21.31 15.67
C ASN A 177 9.54 -20.01 16.44
N LEU A 178 10.76 -19.85 16.96
CA LEU A 178 11.20 -18.61 17.60
C LEU A 178 11.77 -17.64 16.55
N LYS A 179 10.95 -16.68 16.10
CA LYS A 179 11.34 -15.67 15.10
C LYS A 179 11.95 -14.43 15.75
N VAL A 180 13.28 -14.35 15.70
CA VAL A 180 14.09 -13.26 16.30
C VAL A 180 14.70 -12.32 15.25
N GLY A 181 14.09 -12.23 14.06
CA GLY A 181 14.59 -11.42 12.94
C GLY A 181 14.32 -9.92 13.04
N GLY A 182 13.90 -9.40 14.20
CA GLY A 182 13.65 -7.98 14.46
C GLY A 182 14.83 -7.28 15.15
N GLU A 183 14.81 -5.95 15.17
CA GLU A 183 15.86 -5.15 15.83
C GLU A 183 15.94 -5.53 17.32
N GLY A 184 17.12 -5.97 17.78
CA GLY A 184 17.36 -6.32 19.19
C GLY A 184 16.80 -7.68 19.66
N LEU A 185 15.98 -8.38 18.87
CA LEU A 185 15.32 -9.62 19.34
C LEU A 185 16.28 -10.79 19.59
N GLU A 186 17.33 -10.93 18.78
CA GLU A 186 18.36 -11.95 19.01
C GLU A 186 19.11 -11.69 20.32
N THR A 187 19.37 -10.42 20.66
CA THR A 187 19.99 -10.03 21.93
C THR A 187 19.05 -10.34 23.09
N LEU A 188 17.77 -9.97 22.97
CA LEU A 188 16.75 -10.26 23.98
C LEU A 188 16.62 -11.77 24.22
N TYR A 189 16.55 -12.58 23.16
CA TYR A 189 16.54 -14.04 23.28
C TYR A 189 17.73 -14.57 24.08
N ARG A 190 18.95 -14.12 23.76
CA ARG A 190 20.16 -14.53 24.48
C ARG A 190 20.13 -14.13 25.94
N GLU A 191 19.67 -12.92 26.23
CA GLU A 191 19.54 -12.43 27.61
C GLU A 191 18.52 -13.25 28.40
N THR A 192 17.34 -13.49 27.82
CA THR A 192 16.27 -14.28 28.43
C THR A 192 16.75 -15.72 28.68
N LYS A 193 17.42 -16.35 27.72
CA LYS A 193 18.01 -17.68 27.90
C LYS A 193 19.10 -17.71 28.97
N ALA A 194 19.99 -16.71 29.00
CA ALA A 194 21.05 -16.61 30.01
C ALA A 194 20.51 -16.35 31.43
N SER A 195 19.31 -15.79 31.55
CA SER A 195 18.64 -15.58 32.84
C SER A 195 18.05 -16.84 33.47
N GLY A 196 18.04 -17.97 32.74
CA GLY A 196 17.51 -19.25 33.20
C GLY A 196 16.13 -19.60 32.67
N VAL A 197 15.53 -18.76 31.82
CA VAL A 197 14.28 -19.12 31.12
C VAL A 197 14.54 -20.33 30.23
N PHE A 198 13.73 -21.37 30.40
CA PHE A 198 13.84 -22.59 29.63
C PHE A 198 13.09 -22.46 28.30
N TYR A 199 13.74 -22.84 27.20
CA TYR A 199 13.14 -22.85 25.87
C TYR A 199 13.02 -24.29 25.38
N ALA A 200 11.81 -24.69 25.00
CA ALA A 200 11.57 -25.93 24.26
C ALA A 200 11.05 -25.60 22.86
N LYS A 201 11.74 -26.11 21.85
CA LYS A 201 11.27 -26.08 20.47
C LYS A 201 10.46 -27.34 20.17
N LEU A 202 9.29 -27.17 19.57
CA LEU A 202 8.39 -28.26 19.19
C LEU A 202 8.62 -28.70 17.74
N ASN A 203 8.59 -30.00 17.49
CA ASN A 203 8.88 -30.61 16.20
C ASN A 203 7.61 -30.82 15.36
N GLN A 204 6.96 -29.73 14.92
CA GLN A 204 5.71 -29.70 14.12
C GLN A 204 4.49 -30.42 14.71
N ILE A 205 4.67 -31.25 15.74
CA ILE A 205 3.60 -31.87 16.51
C ILE A 205 3.32 -30.94 17.70
N PRO A 206 2.11 -30.37 17.79
CA PRO A 206 1.72 -29.56 18.93
C PRO A 206 1.78 -30.34 20.24
N PRO A 207 1.94 -29.65 21.38
CA PRO A 207 1.93 -30.33 22.66
C PRO A 207 0.53 -30.83 22.99
N VAL A 208 0.41 -31.94 23.72
CA VAL A 208 -0.86 -32.37 24.30
C VAL A 208 -1.12 -31.52 25.53
N VAL A 209 -2.23 -30.79 25.53
CA VAL A 209 -2.63 -29.89 26.61
C VAL A 209 -3.92 -30.42 27.22
N GLU A 210 -3.91 -30.64 28.54
CA GLU A 210 -5.06 -31.07 29.31
C GLU A 210 -5.35 -30.03 30.40
N GLN A 211 -6.58 -29.52 30.45
CA GLN A 211 -7.05 -28.61 31.48
C GLN A 211 -8.14 -29.29 32.31
N SER A 212 -7.97 -29.33 33.63
CA SER A 212 -8.98 -29.83 34.56
C SER A 212 -10.07 -28.77 34.85
N ASP A 213 -11.19 -29.22 35.41
CA ASP A 213 -12.33 -28.35 35.76
C ASP A 213 -11.96 -27.26 36.78
N ASP A 214 -10.93 -27.49 37.60
CA ASP A 214 -10.39 -26.51 38.53
C ASP A 214 -9.33 -25.57 37.91
N GLY A 215 -9.15 -25.61 36.59
CA GLY A 215 -8.27 -24.72 35.83
C GLY A 215 -6.82 -25.18 35.70
N ARG A 216 -6.37 -26.17 36.47
CA ARG A 216 -4.98 -26.66 36.38
C ARG A 216 -4.68 -27.25 35.01
N VAL A 217 -3.49 -26.95 34.48
CA VAL A 217 -3.06 -27.41 33.17
C VAL A 217 -1.92 -28.42 33.32
N THR A 218 -1.96 -29.48 32.52
CA THR A 218 -0.80 -30.33 32.24
C THR A 218 -0.48 -30.23 30.75
N VAL A 219 0.80 -30.04 30.45
CA VAL A 219 1.32 -30.02 29.09
C VAL A 219 2.32 -31.15 28.90
N VAL A 220 2.12 -31.97 27.87
CA VAL A 220 3.03 -33.05 27.48
C VAL A 220 3.54 -32.77 26.07
N TYR A 221 4.85 -32.74 25.91
CA TYR A 221 5.49 -32.55 24.61
C TYR A 221 6.67 -33.51 24.44
N ARG A 222 7.09 -33.76 23.20
CA ARG A 222 8.30 -34.53 22.90
C ARG A 222 9.45 -33.56 22.75
N ASP A 223 10.45 -33.68 23.61
CA ASP A 223 11.66 -32.86 23.51
C ASP A 223 12.55 -33.36 22.37
N GLU A 224 12.99 -32.45 21.50
CA GLU A 224 13.76 -32.79 20.31
C GLU A 224 15.19 -33.27 20.66
N ILE A 225 15.77 -32.73 21.73
CA ILE A 225 17.15 -33.05 22.12
C ILE A 225 17.17 -34.37 22.91
N LEU A 226 16.26 -34.49 23.88
CA LEU A 226 16.17 -35.67 24.75
C LEU A 226 15.47 -36.86 24.09
N GLN A 227 14.72 -36.62 23.01
CA GLN A 227 13.92 -37.64 22.31
C GLN A 227 12.91 -38.37 23.24
N SER A 228 12.49 -37.71 24.31
CA SER A 228 11.60 -38.22 25.34
C SER A 228 10.38 -37.33 25.52
N SER A 229 9.27 -37.90 25.99
CA SER A 229 8.11 -37.13 26.41
C SER A 229 8.39 -36.45 27.75
N ILE A 230 8.23 -35.13 27.77
CA ILE A 230 8.34 -34.29 28.95
C ILE A 230 6.94 -33.86 29.37
N ARG A 231 6.65 -33.96 30.67
CA ARG A 231 5.40 -33.51 31.27
C ARG A 231 5.68 -32.31 32.18
N ILE A 232 4.97 -31.22 31.95
CA ILE A 232 5.02 -30.00 32.76
C ILE A 232 3.64 -29.74 33.35
N SER A 233 3.57 -29.44 34.65
CA SER A 233 2.37 -28.98 35.34
C SER A 233 2.65 -27.59 35.91
N PRO A 234 2.47 -26.52 35.13
CA PRO A 234 2.75 -25.16 35.55
C PRO A 234 1.68 -24.64 36.53
N ASP A 235 2.05 -23.64 37.33
CA ASP A 235 1.08 -22.90 38.16
C ASP A 235 0.28 -21.90 37.32
N MET A 236 0.86 -21.43 36.20
CA MET A 236 0.23 -20.51 35.26
C MET A 236 0.64 -20.79 33.82
N VAL A 237 -0.32 -20.77 32.91
CA VAL A 237 -0.11 -20.82 31.47
C VAL A 237 -0.45 -19.46 30.88
N VAL A 238 0.49 -18.92 30.09
CA VAL A 238 0.28 -17.74 29.26
C VAL A 238 0.14 -18.19 27.83
N VAL A 239 -1.01 -17.94 27.22
CA VAL A 239 -1.21 -18.16 25.78
C VAL A 239 -0.82 -16.90 25.01
N ASP A 240 -0.17 -17.07 23.86
CA ASP A 240 0.03 -15.95 22.95
C ASP A 240 -1.28 -15.50 22.29
N GLU A 241 -1.19 -14.48 21.46
CA GLU A 241 -2.32 -13.83 20.82
C GLU A 241 -2.12 -13.79 19.31
N GLU A 242 -3.12 -13.31 18.59
CA GLU A 242 -3.04 -12.97 17.17
C GLU A 242 -3.28 -11.47 17.02
N LEU A 243 -2.41 -10.80 16.26
CA LEU A 243 -2.56 -9.38 15.92
C LEU A 243 -3.35 -9.28 14.62
N LEU A 244 -4.56 -8.75 14.71
CA LEU A 244 -5.49 -8.57 13.61
C LEU A 244 -5.71 -7.08 13.33
N PRO A 245 -6.13 -6.69 12.11
CA PRO A 245 -6.58 -5.33 11.85
C PRO A 245 -7.75 -4.94 12.77
N SER A 246 -7.85 -3.64 13.11
CA SER A 246 -9.03 -3.11 13.82
C SER A 246 -10.31 -3.48 13.07
N GLU A 247 -11.37 -3.80 13.82
CA GLU A 247 -12.70 -4.08 13.27
C GLU A 247 -13.27 -2.88 12.48
N ASN A 248 -12.73 -1.68 12.73
CA ASN A 248 -13.12 -0.46 12.03
C ASN A 248 -12.49 -0.34 10.63
N LEU A 249 -11.35 -1.00 10.35
CA LEU A 249 -10.63 -0.80 9.09
C LEU A 249 -11.47 -1.16 7.86
N GLU A 250 -12.29 -2.20 7.95
CA GLU A 250 -13.17 -2.58 6.84
C GLU A 250 -14.24 -1.51 6.56
N ALA A 251 -14.78 -0.90 7.61
CA ALA A 251 -15.75 0.20 7.47
C ALA A 251 -15.06 1.44 6.88
N LEU A 252 -13.89 1.82 7.40
CA LEU A 252 -13.11 2.95 6.88
C LEU A 252 -12.67 2.71 5.42
N ALA A 253 -12.26 1.50 5.06
CA ALA A 253 -11.92 1.14 3.68
C ALA A 253 -13.09 1.36 2.73
N ARG A 254 -14.31 0.98 3.13
CA ARG A 254 -15.52 1.24 2.33
C ARG A 254 -15.82 2.73 2.22
N VAL A 255 -15.81 3.45 3.33
CA VAL A 255 -16.15 4.89 3.37
C VAL A 255 -15.16 5.72 2.55
N PHE A 256 -13.88 5.38 2.64
CA PHE A 256 -12.82 6.10 1.94
C PHE A 256 -12.48 5.51 0.57
N GLU A 257 -13.10 4.40 0.15
CA GLU A 257 -12.78 3.66 -1.08
C GLU A 257 -11.29 3.23 -1.17
N LEU A 258 -10.78 2.67 -0.08
CA LEU A 258 -9.39 2.21 0.03
C LEU A 258 -9.24 0.73 -0.32
N ASP A 259 -8.10 0.38 -0.90
CA ASP A 259 -7.73 -1.02 -1.09
C ASP A 259 -7.24 -1.64 0.23
N GLN A 260 -7.53 -2.92 0.45
CA GLN A 260 -6.99 -3.70 1.56
C GLN A 260 -6.08 -4.82 1.03
N ASP A 261 -5.08 -5.19 1.83
CA ASP A 261 -4.30 -6.40 1.58
C ASP A 261 -5.11 -7.67 1.90
N LYS A 262 -4.50 -8.84 1.69
CA LYS A 262 -5.17 -10.13 1.92
C LYS A 262 -5.46 -10.42 3.40
N THR A 263 -4.87 -9.66 4.31
CA THR A 263 -5.02 -9.80 5.76
C THR A 263 -5.95 -8.73 6.35
N GLY A 264 -6.38 -7.75 5.55
CA GLY A 264 -7.32 -6.71 5.92
C GLY A 264 -6.69 -5.37 6.34
N PHE A 265 -5.36 -5.21 6.24
CA PHE A 265 -4.72 -3.90 6.48
C PHE A 265 -4.88 -2.98 5.28
N LEU A 266 -4.81 -1.66 5.50
CA LEU A 266 -5.12 -0.63 4.49
C LEU A 266 -3.98 -0.33 3.51
N GLN A 267 -2.88 -1.09 3.57
CA GLN A 267 -1.79 -0.95 2.60
C GLN A 267 -1.49 -2.27 1.90
N THR A 268 -1.75 -2.29 0.60
CA THR A 268 -1.38 -3.37 -0.30
C THR A 268 0.11 -3.35 -0.64
N ASP A 269 0.68 -4.50 -1.00
CA ASP A 269 2.03 -4.62 -1.57
C ASP A 269 2.19 -3.83 -2.89
N ASN A 270 2.54 -2.56 -2.79
CA ASN A 270 2.83 -1.68 -3.92
C ASN A 270 3.95 -0.71 -3.54
N VAL A 271 5.05 -0.76 -4.30
CA VAL A 271 6.26 0.04 -4.07
C VAL A 271 6.03 1.56 -4.10
N HIS A 272 4.95 2.02 -4.73
CA HIS A 272 4.58 3.44 -4.81
C HIS A 272 3.70 3.89 -3.65
N ARG A 273 3.22 2.95 -2.82
CA ARG A 273 2.39 3.22 -1.64
C ARG A 273 3.21 3.24 -0.35
N GLU A 274 4.39 2.64 -0.38
CA GLU A 274 5.34 2.65 0.73
C GLU A 274 5.82 4.08 1.09
N PRO A 275 5.95 4.44 2.39
CA PRO A 275 5.54 3.67 3.56
C PRO A 275 4.08 3.91 3.97
N VAL A 276 3.50 5.10 3.79
CA VAL A 276 2.23 5.46 4.47
C VAL A 276 1.07 5.77 3.51
N PHE A 277 1.29 5.66 2.20
CA PHE A 277 0.29 6.05 1.21
C PHE A 277 -0.73 4.94 0.97
N THR A 278 -1.93 5.37 0.58
CA THR A 278 -3.01 4.50 0.10
C THR A 278 -3.21 4.68 -1.42
N ASN A 279 -4.21 4.03 -2.00
CA ASN A 279 -4.64 4.27 -3.39
C ASN A 279 -5.24 5.67 -3.61
N ARG A 280 -5.60 6.40 -2.55
CA ARG A 280 -6.17 7.74 -2.63
C ARG A 280 -5.22 8.78 -2.07
N LYS A 281 -4.82 9.71 -2.92
CA LYS A 281 -3.99 10.85 -2.51
C LYS A 281 -4.71 11.69 -1.45
N GLY A 282 -3.97 12.06 -0.41
CA GLY A 282 -4.50 12.79 0.75
C GLY A 282 -5.13 11.89 1.82
N ILE A 283 -5.10 10.57 1.64
CA ILE A 283 -5.48 9.60 2.68
C ILE A 283 -4.26 8.71 2.95
N LEU A 284 -3.73 8.78 4.17
CA LEU A 284 -2.58 8.02 4.61
C LEU A 284 -2.97 7.03 5.70
N VAL A 285 -2.10 6.05 5.92
CA VAL A 285 -2.22 5.05 6.97
C VAL A 285 -0.95 5.01 7.80
N ALA A 286 -1.07 4.94 9.11
CA ALA A 286 0.05 4.86 10.03
C ALA A 286 -0.14 3.75 11.06
N GLY A 287 0.98 3.13 11.46
CA GLY A 287 0.98 2.20 12.58
C GLY A 287 0.25 0.88 12.31
N PRO A 288 -0.47 0.34 13.32
CA PRO A 288 -1.21 -0.93 13.21
C PRO A 288 -2.26 -0.98 12.10
N SER A 289 -2.73 0.16 11.59
CA SER A 289 -3.65 0.20 10.45
C SER A 289 -3.00 -0.22 9.12
N ARG A 290 -1.66 -0.15 9.06
CA ARG A 290 -0.86 -0.39 7.87
C ARG A 290 -0.40 -1.84 7.74
N ARG A 291 0.19 -2.39 8.81
CA ARG A 291 0.78 -3.75 8.85
C ARG A 291 1.19 -4.10 10.28
N ILE A 292 1.51 -5.37 10.52
CA ILE A 292 2.21 -5.81 11.74
C ILE A 292 3.65 -5.30 11.76
N ALA A 293 4.03 -4.50 12.75
CA ALA A 293 5.39 -4.01 12.95
C ALA A 293 5.70 -3.76 14.43
N ASP A 294 6.99 -3.52 14.73
CA ASP A 294 7.37 -3.05 16.06
C ASP A 294 6.94 -1.59 16.30
N HIS A 295 6.99 -1.18 17.57
CA HIS A 295 6.54 0.15 17.98
C HIS A 295 7.33 1.29 17.31
N LYS A 296 8.64 1.11 17.10
CA LYS A 296 9.50 2.14 16.48
C LYS A 296 9.10 2.36 15.03
N ALA A 297 8.89 1.30 14.26
CA ALA A 297 8.41 1.38 12.90
C ALA A 297 7.04 2.09 12.82
N HIS A 298 6.16 1.89 13.80
CA HIS A 298 4.88 2.60 13.86
C HIS A 298 5.01 4.08 14.20
N LEU A 299 5.98 4.47 15.04
CA LEU A 299 6.30 5.88 15.27
C LEU A 299 6.87 6.53 14.01
N ASP A 300 7.75 5.82 13.29
CA ASP A 300 8.29 6.28 12.00
C ASP A 300 7.17 6.48 10.97
N ASP A 301 6.18 5.58 10.91
CA ASP A 301 4.99 5.73 10.07
C ASP A 301 4.21 7.00 10.44
N ALA A 302 3.96 7.25 11.73
CA ALA A 302 3.24 8.45 12.19
C ALA A 302 3.97 9.75 11.82
N GLY A 303 5.28 9.82 12.08
CA GLY A 303 6.10 10.98 11.70
C GLY A 303 6.13 11.19 10.18
N HIS A 304 6.25 10.11 9.39
CA HIS A 304 6.18 10.20 7.94
C HIS A 304 4.81 10.69 7.46
N ALA A 305 3.72 10.16 8.01
CA ALA A 305 2.37 10.57 7.66
C ALA A 305 2.14 12.06 7.95
N ALA A 306 2.60 12.55 9.09
CA ALA A 306 2.53 13.96 9.46
C ALA A 306 3.31 14.86 8.47
N LEU A 307 4.57 14.51 8.15
CA LEU A 307 5.40 15.26 7.20
C LEU A 307 4.77 15.30 5.79
N VAL A 308 4.25 14.18 5.32
CA VAL A 308 3.56 14.11 4.03
C VAL A 308 2.29 14.97 4.05
N MET A 309 1.52 14.94 5.12
CA MET A 309 0.33 15.79 5.27
C MET A 309 0.70 17.28 5.22
N MET A 310 1.75 17.70 5.93
CA MET A 310 2.24 19.09 5.87
C MET A 310 2.66 19.50 4.46
N SER A 311 3.24 18.58 3.68
CA SER A 311 3.63 18.86 2.29
C SER A 311 2.44 18.88 1.31
N LEU A 312 1.44 18.03 1.52
CA LEU A 312 0.29 17.90 0.61
C LEU A 312 -0.77 18.98 0.86
N THR A 313 -0.94 19.36 2.12
CA THR A 313 -2.01 20.27 2.55
C THR A 313 -1.55 21.72 2.57
N GLY A 314 -2.47 22.67 2.37
CA GLY A 314 -2.17 24.11 2.39
C GLY A 314 -1.51 24.68 1.12
N SER A 315 -1.04 23.83 0.21
CA SER A 315 -0.61 24.24 -1.13
C SER A 315 -1.82 24.67 -1.95
N LYS A 316 -2.12 25.97 -2.03
CA LYS A 316 -3.05 26.48 -3.04
C LYS A 316 -2.47 26.21 -4.42
N ALA A 317 -3.21 25.49 -5.25
CA ALA A 317 -2.92 25.33 -6.66
C ALA A 317 -3.15 26.67 -7.40
N ASP A 318 -2.28 27.66 -7.16
CA ASP A 318 -2.26 28.92 -7.92
C ASP A 318 -1.61 28.74 -9.32
N SER A 319 -1.10 27.54 -9.63
CA SER A 319 -0.60 27.18 -10.95
C SER A 319 -1.62 26.34 -11.72
N VAL A 320 -1.80 26.64 -13.01
CA VAL A 320 -2.53 25.78 -13.93
C VAL A 320 -1.91 24.39 -13.85
N SER A 321 -2.69 23.41 -13.40
CA SER A 321 -2.21 22.05 -13.19
C SER A 321 -1.90 21.40 -14.55
N VAL A 322 -0.66 21.50 -15.00
CA VAL A 322 -0.17 20.86 -16.24
C VAL A 322 -0.10 19.35 -16.04
N GLY A 323 -0.42 18.58 -17.09
CA GLY A 323 -0.35 17.13 -17.08
C GLY A 323 -1.52 16.45 -16.38
N LYS A 324 -2.68 17.11 -16.29
CA LYS A 324 -3.89 16.59 -15.64
C LYS A 324 -5.03 16.44 -16.65
N ALA A 325 -5.98 15.57 -16.33
CA ALA A 325 -7.22 15.47 -17.10
C ALA A 325 -8.16 16.64 -16.76
N LYS A 326 -8.91 17.13 -17.74
CA LYS A 326 -9.92 18.17 -17.57
C LYS A 326 -11.16 17.82 -18.41
N ILE A 327 -12.34 17.85 -17.80
CA ILE A 327 -13.60 17.56 -18.48
C ILE A 327 -14.25 18.88 -18.92
N GLY A 328 -14.61 18.99 -20.20
CA GLY A 328 -15.43 20.08 -20.73
C GLY A 328 -16.84 20.08 -20.14
N VAL A 329 -17.32 21.26 -19.75
CA VAL A 329 -18.52 21.43 -18.91
C VAL A 329 -19.84 21.23 -19.69
N VAL A 330 -19.83 21.37 -21.02
CA VAL A 330 -21.04 21.41 -21.85
C VAL A 330 -21.21 20.14 -22.69
N GLU A 331 -20.11 19.46 -23.00
CA GLU A 331 -20.06 18.38 -23.98
C GLU A 331 -20.18 17.00 -23.32
N CYS A 332 -19.83 16.87 -22.04
CA CYS A 332 -19.82 15.59 -21.33
C CYS A 332 -21.20 14.89 -21.32
N ALA A 333 -21.27 13.71 -21.95
CA ALA A 333 -22.46 12.86 -21.99
C ALA A 333 -22.79 12.14 -20.66
N ARG A 334 -22.02 12.39 -19.59
CA ARG A 334 -22.22 11.82 -18.23
C ARG A 334 -22.33 10.29 -18.18
N CYS A 335 -21.62 9.58 -19.06
CA CYS A 335 -21.62 8.11 -19.08
C CYS A 335 -20.87 7.45 -17.90
N ILE A 336 -20.18 8.23 -17.07
CA ILE A 336 -19.42 7.83 -15.88
C ILE A 336 -18.32 6.78 -16.11
N THR A 337 -17.91 6.52 -17.36
CA THR A 337 -16.76 5.65 -17.67
C THR A 337 -15.50 6.13 -16.96
N CYS A 338 -15.20 7.43 -17.03
CA CYS A 338 -14.03 8.03 -16.39
C CYS A 338 -14.02 7.85 -14.87
N PHE A 339 -15.18 7.92 -14.21
CA PHE A 339 -15.32 7.68 -12.77
C PHE A 339 -14.95 6.24 -12.40
N ARG A 340 -15.46 5.25 -13.15
CA ARG A 340 -15.25 3.82 -12.86
C ARG A 340 -13.81 3.37 -13.09
N ILE A 341 -13.11 3.98 -14.04
CA ILE A 341 -11.77 3.52 -14.46
C ILE A 341 -10.63 4.31 -13.83
N CYS A 342 -10.90 5.41 -13.12
CA CYS A 342 -9.85 6.21 -12.49
C CYS A 342 -9.29 5.47 -11.26
N PRO A 343 -8.03 4.98 -11.31
CA PRO A 343 -7.48 4.23 -10.19
C PRO A 343 -7.17 5.10 -8.97
N HIS A 344 -7.07 6.42 -9.17
CA HIS A 344 -6.72 7.40 -8.15
C HIS A 344 -7.94 8.10 -7.54
N LYS A 345 -9.16 7.71 -7.94
CA LYS A 345 -10.42 8.29 -7.46
C LYS A 345 -10.50 9.82 -7.61
N ALA A 346 -9.88 10.35 -8.68
CA ALA A 346 -9.78 11.78 -8.95
C ALA A 346 -11.00 12.35 -9.71
N ILE A 347 -12.08 11.59 -9.87
CA ILE A 347 -13.28 11.99 -10.61
C ILE A 347 -14.42 12.17 -9.62
N GLY A 348 -15.02 13.36 -9.59
CA GLY A 348 -16.18 13.70 -8.77
C GLY A 348 -17.50 13.55 -9.53
N LEU A 349 -18.60 13.37 -8.78
CA LEU A 349 -19.96 13.24 -9.31
C LEU A 349 -20.95 14.29 -8.74
N GLU A 350 -20.44 15.36 -8.14
CA GLU A 350 -21.25 16.41 -7.51
C GLU A 350 -21.99 17.28 -8.56
N GLY A 351 -23.18 16.82 -8.96
CA GLY A 351 -24.04 17.47 -9.96
C GLY A 351 -23.55 17.36 -11.42
N ARG A 352 -22.23 17.40 -11.64
CA ARG A 352 -21.54 17.13 -12.91
C ARG A 352 -20.33 16.23 -12.69
N VAL A 353 -19.90 15.58 -13.76
CA VAL A 353 -18.64 14.81 -13.73
C VAL A 353 -17.48 15.77 -13.82
N THR A 354 -16.63 15.81 -12.79
CA THR A 354 -15.49 16.73 -12.68
C THR A 354 -14.19 15.97 -12.40
N VAL A 355 -13.06 16.60 -12.65
CA VAL A 355 -11.74 16.07 -12.26
C VAL A 355 -11.23 16.92 -11.11
N TYR A 356 -10.93 16.30 -9.97
CA TYR A 356 -10.17 16.94 -8.91
C TYR A 356 -8.69 16.95 -9.31
N ALA A 357 -8.21 18.13 -9.72
CA ALA A 357 -6.87 18.27 -10.28
C ALA A 357 -5.76 17.85 -9.29
N ASP A 358 -5.95 18.13 -8.00
CA ASP A 358 -4.98 17.82 -6.95
C ASP A 358 -4.84 16.31 -6.71
N ALA A 359 -5.92 15.55 -6.92
CA ALA A 359 -5.94 14.09 -6.84
C ALA A 359 -5.55 13.40 -8.17
N CYS A 360 -5.64 14.09 -9.30
CA CYS A 360 -5.33 13.50 -10.60
C CYS A 360 -3.82 13.22 -10.72
N GLU A 361 -3.41 11.97 -10.90
CA GLU A 361 -1.99 11.60 -11.06
C GLU A 361 -1.46 11.67 -12.50
N GLY A 362 -2.26 12.18 -13.44
CA GLY A 362 -1.85 12.33 -14.84
C GLY A 362 -1.57 11.00 -15.54
N CYS A 363 -2.42 9.99 -15.35
CA CYS A 363 -2.25 8.71 -16.04
C CYS A 363 -2.84 8.68 -17.47
N GLY A 364 -3.79 9.58 -17.77
CA GLY A 364 -4.45 9.67 -19.08
C GLY A 364 -5.43 8.54 -19.41
N ILE A 365 -5.68 7.58 -18.50
CA ILE A 365 -6.59 6.45 -18.74
C ILE A 365 -8.00 6.95 -19.08
N CYS A 366 -8.51 7.92 -18.30
CA CYS A 366 -9.83 8.50 -18.55
C CYS A 366 -9.93 9.26 -19.88
N VAL A 367 -8.83 9.90 -20.31
CA VAL A 367 -8.74 10.56 -21.61
C VAL A 367 -8.84 9.52 -22.73
N ALA A 368 -8.08 8.43 -22.63
CA ALA A 368 -8.04 7.37 -23.64
C ALA A 368 -9.35 6.58 -23.77
N GLU A 369 -10.14 6.51 -22.70
CA GLU A 369 -11.39 5.73 -22.63
C GLU A 369 -12.66 6.58 -22.75
N CYS A 370 -12.54 7.91 -22.90
CA CYS A 370 -13.72 8.74 -23.09
C CYS A 370 -14.34 8.45 -24.46
N PRO A 371 -15.56 7.88 -24.54
CA PRO A 371 -16.15 7.48 -25.81
C PRO A 371 -16.52 8.67 -26.71
N ARG A 372 -16.55 9.88 -26.14
CA ARG A 372 -16.82 11.13 -26.84
C ARG A 372 -15.60 12.02 -26.99
N GLU A 373 -14.44 11.58 -26.49
CA GLU A 373 -13.18 12.33 -26.55
C GLU A 373 -13.25 13.75 -25.93
N TYR A 374 -14.15 13.96 -24.96
CA TYR A 374 -14.37 15.28 -24.31
C TYR A 374 -13.49 15.53 -23.07
N ILE A 375 -12.63 14.59 -22.70
CA ILE A 375 -11.68 14.79 -21.62
C ILE A 375 -10.38 15.28 -22.25
N ALA A 376 -10.05 16.54 -22.01
CA ALA A 376 -8.82 17.15 -22.45
C ALA A 376 -7.67 16.84 -21.49
N TRP A 377 -6.45 16.90 -22.02
CA TRP A 377 -5.22 16.91 -21.25
C TRP A 377 -4.72 18.35 -21.11
N THR A 378 -4.32 18.76 -19.91
CA THR A 378 -3.80 20.12 -19.68
C THR A 378 -2.32 20.21 -20.06
N GLY A 379 -1.99 21.08 -21.02
CA GLY A 379 -0.64 21.20 -21.56
C GLY A 379 -0.33 20.13 -22.62
N PRO A 380 0.95 19.93 -22.98
CA PRO A 380 1.34 18.99 -24.03
C PRO A 380 0.94 17.55 -23.67
N GLY A 381 0.24 16.89 -24.59
CA GLY A 381 -0.17 15.50 -24.51
C GLY A 381 0.52 14.63 -25.56
N ILE A 382 0.09 13.36 -25.61
CA ILE A 382 0.67 12.34 -26.51
C ILE A 382 0.53 12.77 -27.97
N SER A 383 -0.59 13.38 -28.35
CA SER A 383 -0.82 13.88 -29.72
C SER A 383 0.21 14.94 -30.13
N ASP A 384 0.51 15.90 -29.24
CA ASP A 384 1.49 16.95 -29.51
C ASP A 384 2.90 16.37 -29.73
N ASP A 385 3.27 15.35 -28.96
CA ASP A 385 4.55 14.68 -29.12
C ASP A 385 4.59 13.84 -30.40
N LEU A 386 3.49 13.21 -30.79
CA LEU A 386 3.36 12.50 -32.07
C LEU A 386 3.40 13.42 -33.30
N GLU A 387 3.05 14.70 -33.17
CA GLU A 387 3.18 15.68 -34.26
C GLU A 387 4.62 16.10 -34.51
N LYS A 388 5.47 16.08 -33.47
CA LYS A 388 6.90 16.43 -33.58
C LYS A 388 7.73 15.35 -34.29
N ILE A 389 7.22 14.12 -34.36
CA ILE A 389 7.95 12.99 -34.97
C ILE A 389 7.85 13.06 -36.49
N HIS A 390 8.96 13.37 -37.13
CA HIS A 390 9.09 13.35 -38.57
C HIS A 390 9.29 11.90 -39.06
N ILE A 391 8.20 11.16 -39.23
CA ILE A 391 8.21 9.77 -39.69
C ILE A 391 8.55 9.67 -41.19
N SER A 392 8.21 10.67 -42.01
CA SER A 392 8.33 10.56 -43.47
C SER A 392 9.74 10.72 -44.06
N ARG A 393 10.68 11.41 -43.41
CA ARG A 393 11.92 11.86 -44.09
C ARG A 393 13.09 10.88 -44.09
N ILE A 394 13.24 10.00 -43.11
CA ILE A 394 14.49 9.27 -42.89
C ILE A 394 14.67 8.11 -43.87
N ALA A 395 13.60 7.46 -44.29
CA ALA A 395 13.69 6.20 -45.00
C ALA A 395 13.30 6.29 -46.49
N ASP A 396 13.38 7.50 -47.06
CA ASP A 396 13.26 7.73 -48.51
C ASP A 396 14.61 7.91 -49.21
N GLN A 397 15.72 7.97 -48.45
CA GLN A 397 17.07 8.21 -48.96
C GLN A 397 18.02 6.99 -48.83
N ALA A 398 17.59 5.88 -48.24
CA ALA A 398 18.41 4.68 -48.06
C ALA A 398 18.15 3.65 -49.17
N GLU A 399 19.22 3.01 -49.67
CA GLU A 399 19.13 1.90 -50.63
C GLU A 399 18.46 0.65 -50.01
N ASP A 400 18.69 0.43 -48.72
CA ASP A 400 18.12 -0.66 -47.94
C ASP A 400 16.89 -0.23 -47.11
N PHE A 401 15.95 -1.16 -46.91
CA PHE A 401 14.77 -0.90 -46.08
C PHE A 401 15.14 -0.75 -44.60
N ILE A 402 15.03 0.48 -44.08
CA ILE A 402 15.14 0.78 -42.65
C ILE A 402 13.73 0.90 -42.06
N PRO A 403 13.33 -0.01 -41.14
CA PRO A 403 12.00 0.04 -40.53
C PRO A 403 11.91 1.18 -39.53
N ILE A 404 10.83 1.97 -39.60
CA ILE A 404 10.55 3.01 -38.63
C ILE A 404 9.78 2.41 -37.45
N ILE A 405 10.39 2.44 -36.27
CA ILE A 405 9.82 1.92 -35.03
C ILE A 405 9.41 3.10 -34.17
N VAL A 406 8.12 3.23 -33.85
CA VAL A 406 7.65 4.19 -32.85
C VAL A 406 7.45 3.46 -31.52
N ALA A 407 8.30 3.79 -30.55
CA ALA A 407 8.26 3.21 -29.21
C ALA A 407 7.58 4.18 -28.24
N PHE A 408 6.39 3.82 -27.77
CA PHE A 408 5.74 4.51 -26.67
C PHE A 408 6.33 4.03 -25.34
N CYS A 409 7.01 4.93 -24.64
CA CYS A 409 7.74 4.64 -23.42
C CYS A 409 7.08 5.31 -22.24
N CYS A 410 6.60 4.54 -21.25
CA CYS A 410 6.18 5.14 -19.98
C CYS A 410 7.37 5.87 -19.31
N THR A 411 7.24 7.15 -19.00
CA THR A 411 8.30 7.99 -18.39
C THR A 411 8.78 7.43 -17.05
N ARG A 412 7.91 6.72 -16.34
CA ARG A 412 8.18 6.11 -15.03
C ARG A 412 8.89 4.76 -15.10
N SER A 413 8.97 4.14 -16.28
CA SER A 413 9.72 2.89 -16.50
C SER A 413 10.56 2.93 -17.78
N ALA A 414 9.96 2.63 -18.92
CA ALA A 414 10.63 2.48 -20.22
C ALA A 414 11.43 3.71 -20.65
N GLY A 415 10.99 4.93 -20.32
CA GLY A 415 11.75 6.16 -20.61
C GLY A 415 13.07 6.27 -19.84
N LYS A 416 13.11 5.79 -18.59
CA LYS A 416 14.34 5.68 -17.80
C LYS A 416 15.23 4.55 -18.34
N SER A 417 14.62 3.42 -18.68
CA SER A 417 15.33 2.28 -19.27
C SER A 417 15.97 2.63 -20.62
N PHE A 418 15.28 3.42 -21.45
CA PHE A 418 15.81 3.94 -22.71
C PHE A 418 17.05 4.80 -22.49
N ARG A 419 17.02 5.72 -21.52
CA ARG A 419 18.17 6.58 -21.19
C ARG A 419 19.39 5.76 -20.78
N LEU A 420 19.20 4.77 -19.90
CA LEU A 420 20.28 3.83 -19.54
C LEU A 420 20.81 3.08 -20.76
N ALA A 421 19.92 2.63 -21.65
CA ALA A 421 20.31 1.94 -22.87
C ALA A 421 21.09 2.85 -23.82
N ALA A 422 20.69 4.11 -23.96
CA ALA A 422 21.36 5.10 -24.81
C ALA A 422 22.77 5.44 -24.29
N ASP A 423 22.96 5.48 -22.97
CA ASP A 423 24.28 5.72 -22.37
C ASP A 423 25.22 4.51 -22.52
N GLN A 424 24.69 3.29 -22.42
CA GLN A 424 25.47 2.05 -22.43
C GLN A 424 25.73 1.50 -23.85
N LEU A 425 24.82 1.75 -24.78
CA LEU A 425 24.84 1.15 -26.11
C LEU A 425 25.20 2.20 -27.16
N LYS A 426 26.22 1.91 -27.97
CA LYS A 426 26.66 2.79 -29.06
C LYS A 426 25.56 3.09 -30.09
N SER A 427 24.60 2.17 -30.30
CA SER A 427 23.44 2.34 -31.19
C SER A 427 22.34 1.32 -30.87
N LEU A 428 21.08 1.79 -30.84
CA LEU A 428 19.87 1.00 -30.54
C LEU A 428 19.20 0.47 -31.82
N ALA A 429 18.71 1.38 -32.68
CA ALA A 429 18.23 1.14 -34.04
C ALA A 429 18.08 2.51 -34.75
N GLU A 430 18.47 2.61 -36.01
CA GLU A 430 18.48 3.89 -36.76
C GLU A 430 17.08 4.49 -36.95
N GLY A 431 16.09 3.65 -37.25
CA GLY A 431 14.69 4.05 -37.43
C GLY A 431 13.88 4.22 -36.13
N LEU A 432 14.50 4.13 -34.96
CA LEU A 432 13.79 4.23 -33.67
C LEU A 432 13.36 5.68 -33.37
N LYS A 433 12.09 5.84 -33.01
CA LYS A 433 11.49 7.08 -32.52
C LYS A 433 10.86 6.83 -31.16
N ILE A 434 11.30 7.58 -30.16
CA ILE A 434 10.79 7.48 -28.79
C ILE A 434 9.66 8.48 -28.60
N VAL A 435 8.56 8.02 -28.01
CA VAL A 435 7.46 8.84 -27.52
C VAL A 435 7.32 8.57 -26.05
N GLU A 436 7.83 9.47 -25.22
CA GLU A 436 7.62 9.36 -23.79
C GLU A 436 6.17 9.73 -23.45
N VAL A 437 5.52 8.89 -22.65
CA VAL A 437 4.15 9.13 -22.17
C VAL A 437 4.12 9.05 -20.65
N PRO A 438 3.35 9.89 -19.94
CA PRO A 438 3.26 9.83 -18.48
C PRO A 438 2.92 8.42 -17.97
N CYS A 439 2.00 7.76 -18.68
CA CYS A 439 1.64 6.38 -18.45
C CYS A 439 1.17 5.74 -19.77
N ALA A 440 1.55 4.48 -19.99
CA ALA A 440 1.08 3.74 -21.15
C ALA A 440 -0.45 3.56 -21.17
N GLY A 441 -1.11 3.62 -20.01
CA GLY A 441 -2.56 3.56 -19.89
C GLY A 441 -3.29 4.65 -20.67
N GLY A 442 -2.66 5.82 -20.86
CA GLY A 442 -3.20 6.93 -21.64
C GLY A 442 -3.02 6.80 -23.16
N ILE A 443 -2.36 5.76 -23.66
CA ILE A 443 -2.19 5.54 -25.11
C ILE A 443 -3.50 5.03 -25.70
N SER A 444 -4.32 5.90 -26.29
CA SER A 444 -5.59 5.52 -26.93
C SER A 444 -5.40 4.66 -28.20
N MET A 445 -6.51 4.09 -28.69
CA MET A 445 -6.53 3.41 -29.99
C MET A 445 -6.21 4.40 -31.13
N SER A 446 -6.70 5.64 -31.04
CA SER A 446 -6.42 6.68 -32.04
C SER A 446 -4.93 7.03 -32.09
N HIS A 447 -4.20 7.04 -30.97
CA HIS A 447 -2.74 7.23 -30.98
C HIS A 447 -2.02 6.10 -31.74
N ILE A 448 -2.40 4.84 -31.49
CA ILE A 448 -1.79 3.68 -32.17
C ILE A 448 -2.08 3.73 -33.68
N LEU A 449 -3.35 3.92 -34.07
CA LEU A 449 -3.74 3.93 -35.49
C LEU A 449 -3.16 5.14 -36.24
N SER A 450 -3.19 6.34 -35.66
CA SER A 450 -2.61 7.53 -36.28
C SER A 450 -1.10 7.41 -36.48
N THR A 451 -0.40 6.73 -35.56
CA THR A 451 1.04 6.45 -35.71
C THR A 451 1.32 5.55 -36.92
N LEU A 452 0.50 4.52 -37.16
CA LEU A 452 0.60 3.71 -38.38
C LEU A 452 0.28 4.53 -39.63
N MET A 453 -0.77 5.35 -39.58
CA MET A 453 -1.18 6.22 -40.70
C MET A 453 -0.17 7.32 -41.03
N LYS A 454 0.72 7.68 -40.09
CA LYS A 454 1.85 8.58 -40.33
C LYS A 454 3.06 7.88 -40.95
N GLY A 455 3.00 6.57 -41.17
CA GLY A 455 4.02 5.79 -41.89
C GLY A 455 4.95 4.94 -41.01
N ALA A 456 4.62 4.69 -39.74
CA ALA A 456 5.39 3.75 -38.93
C ALA A 456 5.30 2.32 -39.47
N ASP A 457 6.44 1.61 -39.51
CA ASP A 457 6.49 0.20 -39.93
C ASP A 457 6.17 -0.75 -38.79
N GLY A 458 6.44 -0.32 -37.56
CA GLY A 458 6.02 -0.99 -36.34
C GLY A 458 5.90 -0.04 -35.15
N ILE A 459 5.04 -0.43 -34.21
CA ILE A 459 4.78 0.28 -32.97
C ILE A 459 5.07 -0.67 -31.82
N ILE A 460 5.77 -0.18 -30.80
CA ILE A 460 6.02 -0.92 -29.56
C ILE A 460 5.56 -0.11 -28.35
N LEU A 461 4.75 -0.73 -27.50
CA LEU A 461 4.31 -0.15 -26.22
C LEU A 461 5.13 -0.78 -25.11
N LEU A 462 5.93 0.04 -24.43
CA LEU A 462 6.77 -0.39 -23.33
C LEU A 462 6.20 0.13 -22.00
N THR A 463 5.71 -0.81 -21.18
CA THR A 463 4.95 -0.51 -19.95
C THR A 463 5.68 -0.97 -18.69
N CYS A 464 5.24 -0.56 -17.50
CA CYS A 464 5.69 -1.18 -16.25
C CYS A 464 5.30 -2.67 -16.17
N HIS A 465 6.03 -3.44 -15.36
CA HIS A 465 5.61 -4.79 -14.99
C HIS A 465 4.27 -4.80 -14.22
N PRO A 466 3.48 -5.88 -14.31
CA PRO A 466 2.34 -6.12 -13.43
C PRO A 466 2.74 -5.98 -11.96
N GLY A 467 1.88 -5.35 -11.14
CA GLY A 467 2.17 -5.02 -9.73
C GLY A 467 3.03 -3.77 -9.51
N ASN A 468 3.79 -3.31 -10.51
CA ASN A 468 4.72 -2.18 -10.38
C ASN A 468 4.25 -0.90 -11.10
N CYS A 469 3.01 -0.88 -11.61
CA CYS A 469 2.50 0.27 -12.33
C CYS A 469 2.19 1.41 -11.35
N TYR A 470 2.78 2.58 -11.56
CA TYR A 470 2.47 3.77 -10.75
C TYR A 470 1.01 4.20 -10.87
N SER A 471 0.40 4.01 -12.05
CA SER A 471 -1.02 4.27 -12.25
C SER A 471 -1.90 3.08 -11.89
N GLU A 472 -1.40 2.18 -11.04
CA GLU A 472 -2.02 0.94 -10.54
C GLU A 472 -2.32 -0.11 -11.64
N VAL A 473 -3.12 0.28 -12.63
CA VAL A 473 -3.70 -0.57 -13.67
C VAL A 473 -3.38 -0.07 -15.09
N GLY A 474 -2.59 1.00 -15.23
CA GLY A 474 -2.28 1.62 -16.52
C GLY A 474 -1.64 0.67 -17.54
N ASN A 475 -0.75 -0.22 -17.09
CA ASN A 475 -0.18 -1.26 -17.95
C ASN A 475 -1.22 -2.30 -18.41
N GLN A 476 -2.21 -2.63 -17.57
CA GLN A 476 -3.28 -3.57 -17.92
C GLN A 476 -4.20 -2.97 -18.99
N TYR A 477 -4.58 -1.70 -18.85
CA TYR A 477 -5.34 -0.97 -19.88
C TYR A 477 -4.57 -0.89 -21.20
N ALA A 478 -3.29 -0.54 -21.16
CA ALA A 478 -2.45 -0.50 -22.35
C ALA A 478 -2.37 -1.87 -23.07
N LYS A 479 -2.19 -2.95 -22.30
CA LYS A 479 -2.17 -4.32 -22.82
C LYS A 479 -3.49 -4.71 -23.47
N SER A 480 -4.60 -4.54 -22.77
CA SER A 480 -5.93 -4.87 -23.29
C SER A 480 -6.22 -4.10 -24.59
N ARG A 481 -5.90 -2.80 -24.62
CA ARG A 481 -6.09 -1.96 -25.81
C ARG A 481 -5.20 -2.37 -26.97
N ALA A 482 -3.93 -2.68 -26.72
CA ALA A 482 -3.00 -3.14 -27.74
C ALA A 482 -3.45 -4.48 -28.36
N GLU A 483 -3.91 -5.43 -27.54
CA GLU A 483 -4.43 -6.71 -28.04
C GLU A 483 -5.72 -6.53 -28.86
N ASN A 484 -6.61 -5.63 -28.45
CA ASN A 484 -7.79 -5.26 -29.24
C ASN A 484 -7.42 -4.66 -30.60
N VAL A 485 -6.38 -3.81 -30.65
CA VAL A 485 -5.89 -3.24 -31.92
C VAL A 485 -5.21 -4.31 -32.78
N LYS A 486 -4.38 -5.19 -32.20
CA LYS A 486 -3.79 -6.33 -32.91
C LYS A 486 -4.84 -7.20 -33.60
N ALA A 487 -5.92 -7.53 -32.89
CA ALA A 487 -7.02 -8.31 -33.46
C ALA A 487 -7.63 -7.62 -34.69
N ARG A 488 -7.85 -6.30 -34.62
CA ARG A 488 -8.36 -5.50 -35.75
C ARG A 488 -7.38 -5.44 -36.92
N LEU A 489 -6.08 -5.23 -36.65
CA LEU A 489 -5.03 -5.22 -37.69
C LEU A 489 -4.93 -6.57 -38.42
N SER A 490 -5.13 -7.67 -37.69
CA SER A 490 -5.16 -9.01 -38.28
C SER A 490 -6.31 -9.16 -39.29
N VAL A 491 -7.50 -8.68 -38.93
CA VAL A 491 -8.69 -8.74 -39.82
C VAL A 491 -8.50 -7.85 -41.05
N MET A 492 -7.85 -6.70 -40.90
CA MET A 492 -7.59 -5.74 -42.00
C MET A 492 -6.41 -6.14 -42.90
N GLY A 493 -5.66 -7.20 -42.55
CA GLY A 493 -4.47 -7.61 -43.31
C GLY A 493 -3.26 -6.68 -43.16
N PHE A 494 -3.25 -5.81 -42.13
CA PHE A 494 -2.12 -4.90 -41.86
C PHE A 494 -1.00 -5.53 -41.02
N GLY A 495 -1.17 -6.76 -40.56
CA GLY A 495 -0.19 -7.52 -39.79
C GLY A 495 -0.20 -7.15 -38.30
N LYS A 496 -0.75 -8.03 -37.47
CA LYS A 496 -0.79 -7.84 -36.01
C LYS A 496 0.61 -7.78 -35.39
N GLU A 497 1.58 -8.39 -36.08
CA GLU A 497 2.99 -8.47 -35.72
C GLU A 497 3.65 -7.08 -35.72
N ARG A 498 3.05 -6.07 -36.38
CA ARG A 498 3.56 -4.69 -36.40
C ARG A 498 3.24 -3.90 -35.13
N LEU A 499 2.43 -4.45 -34.21
CA LEU A 499 2.17 -3.87 -32.91
C LEU A 499 2.71 -4.81 -31.83
N HIS A 500 3.67 -4.37 -31.05
CA HIS A 500 4.26 -5.14 -29.95
C HIS A 500 3.98 -4.47 -28.61
N ILE A 501 3.81 -5.27 -27.56
CA ILE A 501 3.68 -4.77 -26.19
C ILE A 501 4.53 -5.63 -25.28
N GLU A 502 5.38 -4.97 -24.49
CA GLU A 502 6.34 -5.62 -23.61
C GLU A 502 6.46 -4.81 -22.31
N THR A 503 6.81 -5.48 -21.22
CA THR A 503 7.00 -4.84 -19.91
C THR A 503 8.47 -4.66 -19.61
N ILE A 504 8.83 -3.52 -19.02
CA ILE A 504 10.20 -3.19 -18.68
C ILE A 504 10.26 -2.36 -17.38
N ALA A 505 11.27 -2.61 -16.54
CA ALA A 505 11.57 -1.82 -15.35
C ALA A 505 12.54 -0.66 -15.67
N ALA A 506 12.62 0.32 -14.77
CA ALA A 506 13.43 1.53 -14.98
C ALA A 506 14.94 1.25 -15.10
N ASN A 507 15.43 0.13 -14.54
CA ASN A 507 16.84 -0.26 -14.51
C ASN A 507 17.25 -1.25 -15.61
N MET A 508 16.37 -1.59 -16.55
CA MET A 508 16.57 -2.66 -17.55
C MET A 508 17.14 -2.14 -18.89
N GLY A 509 18.21 -1.34 -18.84
CA GLY A 509 18.79 -0.70 -20.04
C GLY A 509 19.26 -1.69 -21.11
N THR A 510 19.89 -2.80 -20.70
CA THR A 510 20.36 -3.84 -21.63
C THR A 510 19.18 -4.55 -22.30
N GLU A 511 18.13 -4.87 -21.55
CA GLU A 511 16.93 -5.51 -22.06
C GLU A 511 16.17 -4.61 -23.02
N PHE A 512 16.12 -3.30 -22.75
CA PHE A 512 15.52 -2.33 -23.69
C PHE A 512 16.15 -2.47 -25.08
N GLY A 513 17.48 -2.44 -25.16
CA GLY A 513 18.20 -2.59 -26.42
C GLY A 513 17.95 -3.95 -27.09
N ARG A 514 17.89 -5.03 -26.31
CA ARG A 514 17.56 -6.38 -26.81
C ARG A 514 16.15 -6.44 -27.41
N ILE A 515 15.16 -5.86 -26.73
CA ILE A 515 13.76 -5.83 -27.16
C ILE A 515 13.62 -5.05 -28.48
N ILE A 516 14.21 -3.86 -28.57
CA ILE A 516 14.16 -3.04 -29.79
C ILE A 516 14.83 -3.75 -30.97
N LYS A 517 16.02 -4.35 -30.77
CA LYS A 517 16.72 -5.09 -31.83
C LYS A 517 15.94 -6.31 -32.31
N ALA A 518 15.32 -7.05 -31.38
CA ALA A 518 14.47 -8.19 -31.73
C ALA A 518 13.26 -7.75 -32.56
N PHE A 519 12.60 -6.65 -32.17
CA PHE A 519 11.47 -6.10 -32.90
C PHE A 519 11.89 -5.55 -34.28
N GLN A 520 13.04 -4.88 -34.37
CA GLN A 520 13.60 -4.42 -35.64
C GLN A 520 13.84 -5.59 -36.61
N LYS A 521 14.44 -6.68 -36.13
CA LYS A 521 14.67 -7.89 -36.95
C LYS A 521 13.35 -8.44 -37.50
N GLN A 522 12.33 -8.55 -36.66
CA GLN A 522 11.01 -9.00 -37.08
C GLN A 522 10.40 -8.09 -38.17
N LEU A 523 10.55 -6.77 -38.04
CA LEU A 523 10.04 -5.83 -39.06
C LEU A 523 10.82 -5.90 -40.37
N LEU A 524 12.12 -6.17 -40.34
CA LEU A 524 12.92 -6.41 -41.55
C LEU A 524 12.40 -7.64 -42.32
N GLU A 525 12.07 -8.72 -41.61
CA GLU A 525 11.49 -9.94 -42.20
C GLU A 525 10.09 -9.67 -42.81
N LEU A 526 9.29 -8.79 -42.20
CA LEU A 526 7.97 -8.40 -42.70
C LEU A 526 8.01 -7.38 -43.84
N GLY A 527 9.13 -6.68 -44.02
CA GLY A 527 9.29 -5.60 -45.00
C GLY A 527 8.45 -4.34 -44.70
N PRO A 528 8.42 -3.36 -45.64
CA PRO A 528 7.73 -2.09 -45.44
C PRO A 528 6.22 -2.25 -45.27
N SER A 529 5.65 -1.47 -44.34
CA SER A 529 4.21 -1.46 -44.09
C SER A 529 3.40 -1.08 -45.34
N VAL A 530 2.27 -1.77 -45.56
CA VAL A 530 1.33 -1.46 -46.65
C VAL A 530 0.81 -0.02 -46.54
N ILE A 531 0.56 0.44 -45.32
CA ILE A 531 0.09 1.80 -45.04
C ILE A 531 1.16 2.81 -45.48
N ARG A 532 2.43 2.54 -45.14
CA ARG A 532 3.56 3.37 -45.54
C ARG A 532 3.76 3.40 -47.06
N LYS A 533 3.60 2.26 -47.75
CA LYS A 533 3.66 2.20 -49.22
C LYS A 533 2.57 3.05 -49.87
N ASN A 534 1.36 3.03 -49.33
CA ASN A 534 0.24 3.83 -49.87
C ASN A 534 0.47 5.34 -49.71
N LEU A 535 1.08 5.77 -48.60
CA LEU A 535 1.47 7.17 -48.40
C LEU A 535 2.52 7.67 -49.40
N LYS A 536 3.36 6.79 -49.96
CA LYS A 536 4.32 7.18 -51.02
C LYS A 536 3.66 7.40 -52.38
N ASN A 537 2.50 6.79 -52.58
CA ASN A 537 1.75 6.82 -53.84
C ASN A 537 0.61 7.85 -53.83
N SER A 538 0.43 8.58 -52.71
CA SER A 538 -0.59 9.60 -52.48
C SER A 538 0.08 10.97 -52.43
#